data_AF-A0AAD3XUK9-F1
#
_entry.id   AF-A0AAD3XUK9-F1
#
_cell.length_a   1.000
_cell.length_b   1.000
_cell.length_c   1.000
_cell.angle_alpha   90.00
_cell.angle_beta   90.00
_cell.angle_gamma   90.00
#
_symmetry.space_group_name_H-M   'P 1'
#
loop_
_entity.id
_entity.type
_entity.pdbx_description
1 polymer ?
#
loop_
_entity_poly.entity_id
_entity_poly.type
_entity_poly.pdbx_seq_one_letter_code
_entity_poly.pdbx_strand_id
1 'polypeptide(L)'
;MPFLQVGLRTDFEAFRSLARKAVSSLFENLDDKSVSPAQLIIACDVYPLLLDCLVNDNVQVAAASMDAIKNSIENFASSPEGIATIFPADSIDASDLRNLMAQCSSLGRVRVLALIVKLFLVSPSVVSVIYNSKLLALLESEVNGANDTFVTMSVLELLYEMTEVKHVMEFLSKTTLLQLTSTLVSNTSMEPILRSRAMIICGRVLSKENTFMFIDETSVRIVISTIEGRLVPSEIGDADECESALEALSQIGSPMQGATLLLSSTPDAARFLIGAAFGRQSLGEQRLGKQMAALHVLGNIAGENRSQNAILNGDAEENLHA
;
A
#
# COMPACT_ATOMS: atom_id res chain seq x y z
N MET A 1 9.92 -35.89 0.20
CA MET A 1 9.87 -36.03 -1.27
C MET A 1 11.17 -35.50 -1.88
N PRO A 2 12.19 -36.36 -2.13
CA PRO A 2 13.50 -35.91 -2.60
C PRO A 2 13.46 -35.16 -3.93
N PHE A 3 12.52 -35.50 -4.81
CA PHE A 3 12.39 -34.86 -6.12
C PHE A 3 12.01 -33.37 -6.04
N LEU A 4 11.28 -32.93 -4.99
CA LEU A 4 10.95 -31.51 -4.81
C LEU A 4 12.19 -30.71 -4.43
N GLN A 5 12.99 -31.22 -3.50
CA GLN A 5 14.23 -30.57 -3.07
C GLN A 5 15.26 -30.52 -4.21
N VAL A 6 15.42 -31.63 -4.94
CA VAL A 6 16.29 -31.70 -6.12
C VAL A 6 15.77 -30.79 -7.24
N GLY A 7 14.45 -30.77 -7.46
CA GLY A 7 13.81 -29.92 -8.44
C GLY A 7 13.92 -28.43 -8.13
N LEU A 8 13.86 -28.03 -6.85
CA LEU A 8 14.04 -26.64 -6.43
C LEU A 8 15.51 -26.18 -6.49
N ARG A 9 16.47 -27.11 -6.34
CA ARG A 9 17.92 -26.81 -6.37
C ARG A 9 18.58 -26.97 -7.74
N THR A 10 17.86 -27.49 -8.74
CA THR A 10 18.41 -27.75 -10.07
C THR A 10 18.70 -26.45 -10.83
N ASP A 11 19.75 -26.41 -11.66
CA ASP A 11 20.08 -25.26 -12.52
C ASP A 11 19.10 -25.09 -13.69
N PHE A 12 18.26 -26.10 -13.94
CA PHE A 12 17.31 -26.08 -15.05
C PHE A 12 16.00 -25.40 -14.67
N GLU A 13 15.75 -24.23 -15.24
CA GLU A 13 14.58 -23.40 -14.98
C GLU A 13 13.24 -24.15 -15.11
N ALA A 14 13.09 -24.97 -16.15
CA ALA A 14 11.86 -25.74 -16.39
C ALA A 14 11.54 -26.71 -15.23
N PHE A 15 12.56 -27.40 -14.70
CA PHE A 15 12.40 -28.31 -13.58
C PHE A 15 12.12 -27.56 -12.27
N ARG A 16 12.75 -26.39 -12.09
CA ARG A 16 12.50 -25.52 -10.93
C ARG A 16 11.08 -24.96 -10.92
N SER A 17 10.59 -24.49 -12.06
CA SER A 17 9.21 -24.03 -12.25
C SER A 17 8.20 -25.16 -12.01
N LEU A 18 8.48 -26.36 -12.54
CA LEU A 18 7.63 -27.53 -12.33
C LEU A 18 7.59 -27.96 -10.86
N ALA A 19 8.73 -27.99 -10.17
CA ALA A 19 8.78 -28.31 -8.74
C ALA A 19 7.95 -27.32 -7.91
N ARG A 20 7.98 -26.02 -8.24
CA ARG A 20 7.17 -25.01 -7.55
C ARG A 20 5.68 -25.14 -7.83
N LYS A 21 5.29 -25.42 -9.08
CA LYS A 21 3.90 -25.72 -9.41
C LYS A 21 3.42 -26.98 -8.70
N ALA A 22 4.27 -27.99 -8.59
CA ALA A 22 3.98 -29.18 -7.81
C ALA A 22 3.81 -28.84 -6.32
N VAL A 23 4.65 -27.95 -5.75
CA VAL A 23 4.49 -27.45 -4.38
C VAL A 23 3.17 -26.66 -4.21
N SER A 24 2.85 -25.72 -5.10
CA SER A 24 1.59 -24.96 -5.06
C SER A 24 0.38 -25.87 -5.17
N SER A 25 0.39 -26.80 -6.13
CA SER A 25 -0.68 -27.79 -6.31
C SER A 25 -0.79 -28.72 -5.10
N LEU A 26 0.34 -29.08 -4.50
CA LEU A 26 0.33 -29.85 -3.26
C LEU A 26 -0.31 -29.02 -2.14
N PHE A 27 -0.01 -27.73 -2.04
CA PHE A 27 -0.68 -26.82 -1.10
C PHE A 27 -2.18 -26.67 -1.36
N GLU A 28 -2.61 -26.50 -2.61
CA GLU A 28 -4.02 -26.33 -2.98
C GLU A 28 -4.90 -27.55 -2.69
N ASN A 29 -4.34 -28.77 -2.62
CA ASN A 29 -5.10 -30.02 -2.54
C ASN A 29 -5.03 -30.74 -1.18
N LEU A 30 -4.63 -30.07 -0.08
CA LEU A 30 -4.46 -30.70 1.24
C LEU A 30 -5.74 -30.78 2.09
N ASP A 31 -6.88 -30.95 1.47
CA ASP A 31 -8.15 -31.17 2.18
C ASP A 31 -8.18 -32.48 3.00
N ASP A 32 -7.18 -33.35 2.84
CA ASP A 32 -7.21 -34.69 3.42
C ASP A 32 -6.34 -34.84 4.68
N LYS A 33 -6.98 -35.30 5.76
CA LYS A 33 -6.54 -35.36 7.17
C LYS A 33 -5.32 -36.27 7.46
N SER A 34 -4.51 -36.60 6.46
CA SER A 34 -3.49 -37.66 6.55
C SER A 34 -2.05 -37.15 6.73
N VAL A 35 -1.70 -35.94 6.26
CA VAL A 35 -0.35 -35.37 6.43
C VAL A 35 -0.46 -33.86 6.68
N SER A 36 0.11 -33.37 7.79
CA SER A 36 0.11 -31.92 8.03
C SER A 36 1.04 -31.24 7.01
N PRO A 37 0.56 -30.29 6.21
CA PRO A 37 1.38 -29.65 5.19
C PRO A 37 2.53 -28.83 5.79
N ALA A 38 2.33 -28.34 7.02
CA ALA A 38 3.34 -27.75 7.88
C ALA A 38 4.55 -28.68 8.10
N GLN A 39 4.33 -29.97 8.39
CA GLN A 39 5.41 -30.94 8.53
C GLN A 39 6.12 -31.23 7.21
N LEU A 40 5.43 -31.16 6.06
CA LEU A 40 6.05 -31.33 4.74
C LEU A 40 6.98 -30.16 4.39
N ILE A 41 6.58 -28.93 4.72
CA ILE A 41 7.41 -27.73 4.55
C ILE A 41 8.68 -27.82 5.39
N ILE A 42 8.52 -28.16 6.67
CA ILE A 42 9.62 -28.28 7.63
C ILE A 42 10.55 -29.45 7.25
N ALA A 43 10.00 -30.62 6.94
CA ALA A 43 10.79 -31.84 6.68
C ALA A 43 11.56 -31.81 5.35
N CYS A 44 11.13 -30.99 4.39
CA CYS A 44 11.76 -30.91 3.06
C CYS A 44 12.51 -29.58 2.83
N ASP A 45 12.64 -28.72 3.84
CA ASP A 45 13.33 -27.42 3.75
C ASP A 45 12.79 -26.55 2.59
N VAL A 46 11.48 -26.63 2.36
CA VAL A 46 10.85 -26.05 1.16
C VAL A 46 10.78 -24.53 1.28
N TYR A 47 10.52 -24.01 2.48
CA TYR A 47 10.33 -22.57 2.68
C TYR A 47 11.61 -21.76 2.39
N PRO A 48 12.80 -22.09 2.94
CA PRO A 48 14.04 -21.38 2.59
C PRO A 48 14.38 -21.48 1.10
N LEU A 49 14.09 -22.62 0.45
CA LEU A 49 14.27 -22.75 -0.99
C LEU A 49 13.32 -21.85 -1.78
N LEU A 50 12.05 -21.74 -1.39
CA LEU A 50 11.10 -20.83 -2.03
C LEU A 50 11.53 -19.35 -1.87
N LEU A 51 12.10 -18.99 -0.71
CA LEU A 51 12.66 -17.65 -0.46
C LEU A 51 13.89 -17.36 -1.32
N ASP A 52 14.83 -18.29 -1.43
CA ASP A 52 15.99 -18.16 -2.32
C ASP A 52 15.54 -17.93 -3.78
N CYS A 53 14.59 -18.74 -4.21
CA CYS A 53 13.97 -18.63 -5.54
C CYS A 53 13.21 -17.31 -5.73
N LEU A 54 12.56 -16.79 -4.69
CA LEU A 54 11.88 -15.50 -4.76
C LEU A 54 12.90 -14.37 -5.03
N VAL A 55 14.02 -14.40 -4.33
CA VAL A 55 15.02 -13.33 -4.37
C VAL A 55 15.88 -13.40 -5.62
N ASN A 56 16.43 -14.58 -5.95
CA ASN A 56 17.56 -14.71 -6.85
C ASN A 56 17.19 -15.08 -8.30
N ASP A 57 15.97 -15.56 -8.54
CA ASP A 57 15.58 -16.07 -9.86
C ASP A 57 14.86 -15.04 -10.75
N ASN A 58 14.50 -15.47 -11.96
CA ASN A 58 13.73 -14.66 -12.90
C ASN A 58 12.29 -14.37 -12.42
N VAL A 59 11.61 -13.48 -13.14
CA VAL A 59 10.29 -12.96 -12.77
C VAL A 59 9.22 -14.05 -12.66
N GLN A 60 9.18 -15.00 -13.61
CA GLN A 60 8.15 -16.05 -13.63
C GLN A 60 8.32 -16.99 -12.44
N VAL A 61 9.56 -17.34 -12.16
CA VAL A 61 9.94 -18.18 -11.06
C VAL A 61 9.61 -17.52 -9.72
N ALA A 62 10.00 -16.26 -9.54
CA ALA A 62 9.76 -15.53 -8.32
C ALA A 62 8.25 -15.38 -8.04
N ALA A 63 7.45 -15.13 -9.08
CA ALA A 63 5.99 -15.10 -8.98
C ALA A 63 5.42 -16.45 -8.52
N ALA A 64 5.85 -17.56 -9.12
CA ALA A 64 5.41 -18.90 -8.72
C ALA A 64 5.81 -19.24 -7.27
N SER A 65 7.01 -18.83 -6.82
CA SER A 65 7.41 -18.96 -5.41
C SER A 65 6.52 -18.16 -4.48
N MET A 66 6.23 -16.90 -4.84
CA MET A 66 5.38 -16.02 -4.04
C MET A 66 3.96 -16.58 -3.88
N ASP A 67 3.38 -17.09 -4.97
CA ASP A 67 2.05 -17.67 -4.95
C ASP A 67 2.02 -18.98 -4.14
N ALA A 68 3.06 -19.82 -4.26
CA ALA A 68 3.17 -21.03 -3.43
C ALA A 68 3.25 -20.70 -1.93
N ILE A 69 4.00 -19.67 -1.54
CA ILE A 69 4.07 -19.23 -0.14
C ILE A 69 2.71 -18.68 0.31
N LYS A 70 2.06 -17.83 -0.49
CA LYS A 70 0.73 -17.28 -0.18
C LYS A 70 -0.30 -18.38 0.02
N ASN A 71 -0.41 -19.32 -0.93
CA ASN A 71 -1.37 -20.43 -0.86
C ASN A 71 -1.10 -21.32 0.36
N SER A 72 0.17 -21.53 0.73
CA SER A 72 0.48 -22.25 1.96
C SER A 72 -0.08 -21.55 3.20
N ILE A 73 0.07 -20.22 3.32
CA ILE A 73 -0.49 -19.45 4.43
C ILE A 73 -2.01 -19.46 4.43
N GLU A 74 -2.65 -19.32 3.27
CA GLU A 74 -4.11 -19.35 3.16
C GLU A 74 -4.69 -20.64 3.76
N ASN A 75 -4.08 -21.79 3.44
CA ASN A 75 -4.46 -23.08 4.00
C ASN A 75 -4.14 -23.22 5.49
N PHE A 76 -3.10 -22.54 5.96
CA PHE A 76 -2.72 -22.53 7.37
C PHE A 76 -3.40 -21.44 8.20
N ALA A 77 -4.11 -20.48 7.62
CA ALA A 77 -4.62 -19.32 8.33
C ALA A 77 -5.57 -19.67 9.50
N SER A 78 -6.11 -20.89 9.49
CA SER A 78 -6.96 -21.48 10.53
C SER A 78 -6.20 -22.24 11.64
N SER A 79 -4.88 -22.45 11.51
CA SER A 79 -4.01 -23.15 12.47
C SER A 79 -2.83 -22.26 12.89
N PRO A 80 -2.72 -21.92 14.19
CA PRO A 80 -1.56 -21.19 14.72
C PRO A 80 -0.22 -21.89 14.43
N GLU A 81 -0.18 -23.22 14.46
CA GLU A 81 1.00 -24.01 14.17
C GLU A 81 1.45 -23.84 12.71
N GLY A 82 0.50 -23.79 11.77
CA GLY A 82 0.77 -23.56 10.36
C GLY A 82 1.34 -22.16 10.11
N ILE A 83 0.77 -21.12 10.75
CA ILE A 83 1.30 -19.75 10.67
C ILE A 83 2.73 -19.68 11.26
N ALA A 84 2.98 -20.36 12.38
CA ALA A 84 4.29 -20.40 13.03
C ALA A 84 5.37 -21.10 12.17
N THR A 85 5.00 -21.92 11.17
CA THR A 85 5.98 -22.50 10.25
C THR A 85 6.57 -21.50 9.27
N ILE A 86 5.85 -20.40 8.98
CA ILE A 86 6.27 -19.38 8.02
C ILE A 86 6.74 -18.11 8.74
N PHE A 87 6.17 -17.83 9.92
CA PHE A 87 6.63 -16.80 10.83
C PHE A 87 7.13 -17.42 12.14
N PRO A 88 8.31 -18.07 12.15
CA PRO A 88 8.88 -18.64 13.36
C PRO A 88 9.23 -17.53 14.36
N ALA A 89 8.90 -17.75 15.65
CA ALA A 89 9.12 -16.76 16.70
C ALA A 89 10.61 -16.54 17.04
N ASP A 90 11.47 -17.55 16.81
CA ASP A 90 12.84 -17.60 17.33
C ASP A 90 13.93 -17.79 16.24
N SER A 91 13.64 -17.59 14.95
CA SER A 91 14.64 -17.89 13.92
C SER A 91 15.70 -16.78 13.79
N ILE A 92 16.93 -17.10 14.19
CA ILE A 92 18.16 -16.33 13.89
C ILE A 92 18.61 -16.55 12.42
N ASP A 93 17.98 -17.49 11.70
CA ASP A 93 18.44 -18.04 10.42
C ASP A 93 17.87 -17.36 9.17
N ALA A 94 18.35 -17.82 8.00
CA ALA A 94 18.04 -17.35 6.64
C ALA A 94 16.55 -17.35 6.24
N SER A 95 15.65 -17.91 7.06
CA SER A 95 14.20 -17.82 6.91
C SER A 95 13.61 -16.52 7.48
N ASP A 96 14.39 -15.74 8.24
CA ASP A 96 13.99 -14.40 8.68
C ASP A 96 14.03 -13.44 7.49
N LEU A 97 12.83 -12.98 7.07
CA LEU A 97 12.66 -12.02 5.99
C LEU A 97 13.49 -10.73 6.20
N ARG A 98 13.77 -10.34 7.45
CA ARG A 98 14.61 -9.18 7.75
C ARG A 98 16.07 -9.41 7.36
N ASN A 99 16.61 -10.56 7.76
CA ASN A 99 17.98 -10.95 7.43
C ASN A 99 18.14 -11.16 5.92
N LEU A 100 17.12 -11.75 5.28
CA LEU A 100 17.08 -11.92 3.84
C LEU A 100 17.16 -10.56 3.13
N MET A 101 16.35 -9.57 3.52
CA MET A 101 16.38 -8.24 2.92
C MET A 101 17.76 -7.56 2.96
N ALA A 102 18.51 -7.71 4.06
CA ALA A 102 19.83 -7.11 4.21
C ALA A 102 20.87 -7.65 3.21
N GLN A 103 20.64 -8.84 2.65
CA GLN A 103 21.55 -9.53 1.73
C GLN A 103 21.11 -9.46 0.26
N CYS A 104 19.91 -8.90 0.00
CA CYS A 104 19.29 -8.88 -1.31
C CYS A 104 19.70 -7.67 -2.15
N SER A 105 19.65 -7.85 -3.48
CA SER A 105 19.64 -6.72 -4.44
C SER A 105 18.38 -5.85 -4.27
N SER A 106 18.35 -4.64 -4.87
CA SER A 106 17.15 -3.78 -4.89
C SER A 106 15.89 -4.53 -5.36
N LEU A 107 16.01 -5.35 -6.41
CA LEU A 107 14.89 -6.17 -6.90
C LEU A 107 14.49 -7.28 -5.91
N GLY A 108 15.46 -7.95 -5.29
CA GLY A 108 15.20 -8.96 -4.27
C GLY A 108 14.47 -8.38 -3.06
N ARG A 109 14.90 -7.21 -2.58
CA ARG A 109 14.23 -6.44 -1.51
C ARG A 109 12.78 -6.14 -1.84
N VAL A 110 12.52 -5.59 -3.04
CA VAL A 110 11.15 -5.31 -3.51
C VAL A 110 10.30 -6.57 -3.53
N ARG A 111 10.84 -7.72 -3.95
CA ARG A 111 10.10 -8.99 -3.97
C ARG A 111 9.79 -9.52 -2.57
N VAL A 112 10.70 -9.35 -1.60
CA VAL A 112 10.44 -9.69 -0.20
C VAL A 112 9.35 -8.79 0.40
N LEU A 113 9.39 -7.49 0.12
CA LEU A 113 8.33 -6.56 0.54
C LEU A 113 6.99 -6.90 -0.09
N ALA A 114 6.98 -7.25 -1.38
CA ALA A 114 5.78 -7.70 -2.09
C ALA A 114 5.22 -8.99 -1.48
N LEU A 115 6.08 -9.93 -1.06
CA LEU A 115 5.64 -11.10 -0.32
C LEU A 115 4.99 -10.68 1.02
N ILE A 116 5.64 -9.82 1.81
CA ILE A 116 5.07 -9.34 3.09
C ILE A 116 3.69 -8.73 2.87
N VAL A 117 3.54 -7.87 1.86
CA VAL A 117 2.25 -7.27 1.51
C VAL A 117 1.22 -8.31 1.11
N LYS A 118 1.55 -9.23 0.18
CA LYS A 118 0.60 -10.29 -0.22
C LYS A 118 0.14 -11.13 0.97
N LEU A 119 1.03 -11.46 1.91
CA LEU A 119 0.69 -12.21 3.11
C LEU A 119 -0.16 -11.39 4.08
N PHE A 120 0.12 -10.09 4.18
CA PHE A 120 -0.66 -9.14 4.98
C PHE A 120 -2.10 -9.00 4.50
N LEU A 121 -2.40 -9.33 3.25
CA LEU A 121 -3.76 -9.30 2.71
C LEU A 121 -4.53 -10.62 2.87
N VAL A 122 -3.93 -11.67 3.44
CA VAL A 122 -4.56 -13.01 3.53
C VAL A 122 -5.68 -13.08 4.56
N SER A 123 -5.40 -12.74 5.82
CA SER A 123 -6.40 -12.84 6.90
C SER A 123 -6.04 -11.96 8.10
N PRO A 124 -7.01 -11.61 8.97
CA PRO A 124 -6.74 -10.85 10.19
C PRO A 124 -5.73 -11.51 11.15
N SER A 125 -5.67 -12.85 11.21
CA SER A 125 -4.71 -13.58 12.04
C SER A 125 -3.27 -13.39 11.53
N VAL A 126 -3.07 -13.43 10.21
CA VAL A 126 -1.77 -13.22 9.57
C VAL A 126 -1.33 -11.76 9.68
N VAL A 127 -2.26 -10.81 9.51
CA VAL A 127 -2.03 -9.37 9.73
C VAL A 127 -1.42 -9.09 11.10
N SER A 128 -2.02 -9.67 12.16
CA SER A 128 -1.53 -9.51 13.54
C SER A 128 -0.11 -10.03 13.71
N VAL A 129 0.22 -11.18 13.10
CA VAL A 129 1.55 -11.78 13.17
C VAL A 129 2.59 -10.93 12.45
N ILE A 130 2.29 -10.43 11.25
CA ILE A 130 3.17 -9.54 10.48
C ILE A 130 3.43 -8.23 11.23
N TYR A 131 2.37 -7.66 11.83
CA TYR A 131 2.48 -6.44 12.64
C TYR A 131 3.33 -6.66 13.89
N ASN A 132 3.07 -7.72 14.67
CA ASN A 132 3.83 -8.04 15.89
C ASN A 132 5.29 -8.40 15.58
N SER A 133 5.52 -9.02 14.43
CA SER A 133 6.86 -9.31 13.88
C SER A 133 7.52 -8.06 13.27
N LYS A 134 6.94 -6.87 13.42
CA LYS A 134 7.44 -5.57 12.91
C LYS A 134 7.94 -5.62 11.46
N LEU A 135 7.33 -6.44 10.62
CA LEU A 135 7.75 -6.57 9.23
C LEU A 135 7.33 -5.36 8.40
N LEU A 136 6.29 -4.62 8.83
CA LEU A 136 5.91 -3.35 8.21
C LEU A 136 6.97 -2.26 8.36
N ALA A 137 7.82 -2.34 9.39
CA ALA A 137 8.95 -1.42 9.56
C ALA A 137 9.99 -1.53 8.41
N LEU A 138 9.99 -2.66 7.70
CA LEU A 138 10.83 -2.83 6.51
C LEU A 138 10.33 -1.95 5.37
N LEU A 139 9.01 -1.86 5.15
CA LEU A 139 8.44 -0.91 4.18
C LEU A 139 8.75 0.54 4.57
N GLU A 140 8.61 0.87 5.85
CA GLU A 140 8.92 2.22 6.36
C GLU A 140 10.38 2.60 6.09
N SER A 141 11.32 1.68 6.32
CA SER A 141 12.74 1.92 6.11
C SER A 141 13.08 2.22 4.64
N GLU A 142 12.35 1.61 3.71
CA GLU A 142 12.57 1.76 2.27
C GLU A 142 11.99 3.06 1.72
N VAL A 143 10.84 3.49 2.25
CA VAL A 143 10.26 4.80 1.94
C VAL A 143 11.11 5.93 2.54
N ASN A 144 11.60 5.76 3.78
CA ASN A 144 12.40 6.77 4.46
C ASN A 144 13.82 6.89 3.87
N GLY A 145 14.38 5.79 3.39
CA GLY A 145 15.71 5.75 2.80
C GLY A 145 15.81 6.50 1.47
N ALA A 146 14.75 6.50 0.65
CA ALA A 146 14.51 7.28 -0.57
C ALA A 146 15.70 7.57 -1.51
N ASN A 147 16.75 6.75 -1.49
CA ASN A 147 17.95 6.93 -2.31
C ASN A 147 17.83 6.23 -3.68
N ASP A 148 16.89 5.30 -3.81
CA ASP A 148 16.63 4.51 -5.01
C ASP A 148 15.17 4.70 -5.42
N THR A 149 14.94 5.60 -6.39
CA THR A 149 13.60 5.94 -6.90
C THR A 149 12.81 4.70 -7.31
N PHE A 150 13.47 3.70 -7.90
CA PHE A 150 12.80 2.48 -8.34
C PHE A 150 12.28 1.67 -7.14
N VAL A 151 13.09 1.51 -6.09
CA VAL A 151 12.65 0.81 -4.88
C VAL A 151 11.56 1.60 -4.18
N THR A 152 11.74 2.91 -3.98
CA THR A 152 10.74 3.75 -3.31
C THR A 152 9.42 3.72 -4.07
N MET A 153 9.42 3.87 -5.40
CA MET A 153 8.21 3.74 -6.21
C MET A 153 7.57 2.37 -6.05
N SER A 154 8.36 1.29 -6.12
CA SER A 154 7.84 -0.06 -5.95
C SER A 154 7.18 -0.27 -4.59
N VAL A 155 7.74 0.32 -3.52
CA VAL A 155 7.13 0.26 -2.18
C VAL A 155 5.87 1.11 -2.11
N LEU A 156 5.83 2.28 -2.76
CA LEU A 156 4.60 3.08 -2.87
C LEU A 156 3.48 2.31 -3.60
N GLU A 157 3.79 1.55 -4.65
CA GLU A 157 2.82 0.67 -5.32
C GLU A 157 2.27 -0.41 -4.38
N LEU A 158 3.14 -1.04 -3.59
CA LEU A 158 2.73 -2.03 -2.59
C LEU A 158 1.86 -1.42 -1.49
N LEU A 159 2.19 -0.21 -1.03
CA LEU A 159 1.36 0.53 -0.09
C LEU A 159 -0.01 0.86 -0.71
N TYR A 160 -0.04 1.29 -1.96
CA TYR A 160 -1.29 1.54 -2.68
C TYR A 160 -2.19 0.30 -2.72
N GLU A 161 -1.64 -0.89 -2.96
CA GLU A 161 -2.37 -2.17 -2.91
C GLU A 161 -2.95 -2.44 -1.50
N MET A 162 -2.15 -2.24 -0.44
CA MET A 162 -2.57 -2.45 0.95
C MET A 162 -3.77 -1.59 1.34
N THR A 163 -3.85 -0.37 0.81
CA THR A 163 -4.96 0.56 1.09
C THR A 163 -6.28 0.11 0.51
N GLU A 164 -6.36 -0.96 -0.29
CA GLU A 164 -7.63 -1.47 -0.82
C GLU A 164 -8.45 -2.23 0.23
N VAL A 165 -7.77 -2.95 1.13
CA VAL A 165 -8.41 -3.87 2.07
C VAL A 165 -8.92 -3.15 3.33
N LYS A 166 -10.15 -3.41 3.77
CA LYS A 166 -10.81 -2.66 4.86
C LYS A 166 -10.24 -2.94 6.26
N HIS A 167 -9.97 -4.20 6.59
CA HIS A 167 -9.51 -4.60 7.93
C HIS A 167 -8.03 -4.25 8.20
N VAL A 168 -7.29 -3.95 7.13
CA VAL A 168 -5.88 -3.55 7.18
C VAL A 168 -5.69 -2.16 7.79
N MET A 169 -6.69 -1.27 7.69
CA MET A 169 -6.58 0.12 8.14
C MET A 169 -6.28 0.27 9.64
N GLU A 170 -6.83 -0.61 10.47
CA GLU A 170 -6.54 -0.60 11.91
C GLU A 170 -5.03 -0.75 12.17
N PHE A 171 -4.35 -1.63 11.42
CA PHE A 171 -2.94 -1.89 11.61
C PHE A 171 -2.08 -0.81 10.96
N LEU A 172 -2.46 -0.34 9.77
CA LEU A 172 -1.76 0.76 9.10
C LEU A 172 -1.76 2.04 9.93
N SER A 173 -2.87 2.35 10.63
CA SER A 173 -2.95 3.52 11.51
C SER A 173 -1.93 3.53 12.66
N LYS A 174 -1.43 2.35 13.05
CA LYS A 174 -0.43 2.16 14.11
C LYS A 174 1.01 2.25 13.58
N THR A 175 1.18 2.44 12.27
CA THR A 175 2.48 2.62 11.60
C THR A 175 2.74 4.10 11.31
N THR A 176 3.97 4.42 10.93
CA THR A 176 4.38 5.76 10.50
C THR A 176 4.18 5.98 8.99
N LEU A 177 3.61 5.00 8.27
CA LEU A 177 3.53 5.02 6.80
C LEU A 177 2.78 6.24 6.25
N LEU A 178 1.66 6.65 6.87
CA LEU A 178 0.94 7.87 6.45
C LEU A 178 1.77 9.15 6.67
N GLN A 179 2.53 9.19 7.77
CA GLN A 179 3.42 10.32 8.05
C GLN A 179 4.59 10.34 7.05
N LEU A 180 5.14 9.19 6.70
CA LEU A 180 6.20 9.06 5.70
C LEU A 180 5.72 9.49 4.32
N THR A 181 4.53 9.07 3.88
CA THR A 181 3.97 9.52 2.60
C THR A 181 3.72 11.02 2.61
N SER A 182 3.18 11.58 3.70
CA SER A 182 3.02 13.04 3.86
C SER A 182 4.37 13.77 3.79
N THR A 183 5.40 13.24 4.47
CA THR A 183 6.75 13.80 4.43
C THR A 183 7.31 13.78 3.00
N LEU A 184 7.07 12.70 2.26
CA LEU A 184 7.47 12.59 0.86
C LEU A 184 6.79 13.65 -0.01
N VAL A 185 5.49 13.89 0.16
CA VAL A 185 4.74 14.96 -0.55
C VAL A 185 5.31 16.34 -0.24
N SER A 186 5.65 16.62 1.02
CA SER A 186 6.22 17.93 1.39
C SER A 186 7.65 18.15 0.87
N ASN A 187 8.37 17.08 0.51
CA ASN A 187 9.78 17.16 0.14
C ASN A 187 9.98 17.64 -1.32
N THR A 188 10.36 18.91 -1.47
CA THR A 188 10.62 19.53 -2.78
C THR A 188 11.82 18.95 -3.52
N SER A 189 12.73 18.23 -2.86
CA SER A 189 13.88 17.60 -3.51
C SER A 189 13.56 16.23 -4.12
N MET A 190 12.40 15.64 -3.79
CA MET A 190 11.98 14.35 -4.36
C MET A 190 11.57 14.49 -5.82
N GLU A 191 11.53 13.38 -6.54
CA GLU A 191 10.99 13.38 -7.89
C GLU A 191 9.46 13.61 -7.87
N PRO A 192 8.90 14.42 -8.79
CA PRO A 192 7.46 14.69 -8.87
C PRO A 192 6.61 13.41 -8.90
N ILE A 193 7.08 12.38 -9.62
CA ILE A 193 6.38 11.10 -9.74
C ILE A 193 6.17 10.41 -8.37
N LEU A 194 7.16 10.47 -7.48
CA LEU A 194 7.05 9.91 -6.13
C LEU A 194 6.06 10.72 -5.30
N ARG A 195 6.12 12.05 -5.39
CA ARG A 195 5.19 12.96 -4.69
C ARG A 195 3.76 12.72 -5.13
N SER A 196 3.51 12.71 -6.44
CA SER A 196 2.20 12.39 -7.02
C SER A 196 1.67 11.06 -6.49
N ARG A 197 2.49 10.00 -6.51
CA ARG A 197 2.06 8.70 -6.02
C ARG A 197 1.76 8.70 -4.52
N ALA A 198 2.56 9.39 -3.71
CA ALA A 198 2.30 9.55 -2.28
C ALA A 198 1.00 10.33 -1.99
N MET A 199 0.68 11.38 -2.78
CA MET A 199 -0.60 12.10 -2.68
C MET A 199 -1.77 11.15 -2.91
N ILE A 200 -1.72 10.34 -3.97
CA ILE A 200 -2.77 9.36 -4.29
C ILE A 200 -2.94 8.32 -3.16
N ILE A 201 -1.85 7.84 -2.57
CA ILE A 201 -1.91 6.91 -1.43
C ILE A 201 -2.57 7.58 -0.21
N CYS A 202 -2.18 8.81 0.12
CA CYS A 202 -2.80 9.59 1.19
C CYS A 202 -4.31 9.77 0.95
N GLY A 203 -4.69 10.12 -0.28
CA GLY A 203 -6.09 10.22 -0.71
C GLY A 203 -6.86 8.93 -0.47
N ARG A 204 -6.29 7.79 -0.90
CA ARG A 204 -6.96 6.49 -0.82
C ARG A 204 -7.10 6.00 0.62
N VAL A 205 -6.08 6.21 1.47
CA VAL A 205 -6.13 5.93 2.91
C VAL A 205 -7.29 6.69 3.57
N LEU A 206 -7.41 7.98 3.28
CA LEU A 206 -8.38 8.88 3.91
C LEU A 206 -9.76 8.86 3.25
N SER A 207 -9.94 8.16 2.14
CA SER A 207 -11.22 8.01 1.45
C SER A 207 -12.22 7.10 2.17
N LYS A 208 -11.76 6.32 3.16
CA LYS A 208 -12.59 5.35 3.87
C LYS A 208 -13.12 5.94 5.17
N GLU A 209 -14.43 5.83 5.37
CA GLU A 209 -15.13 6.30 6.57
C GLU A 209 -14.52 5.74 7.87
N ASN A 210 -14.11 4.46 7.88
CA ASN A 210 -13.54 3.83 9.07
C ASN A 210 -12.12 4.30 9.41
N THR A 211 -11.41 4.97 8.49
CA THR A 211 -10.06 5.49 8.74
C THR A 211 -10.04 6.54 9.86
N PHE A 212 -11.06 7.39 9.92
CA PHE A 212 -11.17 8.46 10.93
C PHE A 212 -11.42 7.93 12.35
N MET A 213 -11.72 6.63 12.52
CA MET A 213 -11.77 6.00 13.85
C MET A 213 -10.37 5.67 14.39
N PHE A 214 -9.37 5.56 13.51
CA PHE A 214 -8.04 5.07 13.86
C PHE A 214 -6.94 6.13 13.75
N ILE A 215 -7.17 7.17 12.95
CA ILE A 215 -6.21 8.25 12.71
C ILE A 215 -6.70 9.51 13.41
N ASP A 216 -5.80 10.19 14.11
CA ASP A 216 -6.11 11.45 14.78
C ASP A 216 -6.39 12.58 13.79
N GLU A 217 -7.30 13.47 14.16
CA GLU A 217 -7.69 14.61 13.32
C GLU A 217 -6.50 15.49 12.92
N THR A 218 -5.54 15.69 13.84
CA THR A 218 -4.37 16.54 13.58
C THR A 218 -3.48 15.99 12.46
N SER A 219 -3.27 14.68 12.42
CA SER A 219 -2.53 14.00 11.34
C SER A 219 -3.24 14.16 10.00
N VAL A 220 -4.57 14.05 9.97
CA VAL A 220 -5.35 14.28 8.75
C VAL A 220 -5.19 15.72 8.26
N ARG A 221 -5.28 16.71 9.16
CA ARG A 221 -5.09 18.13 8.80
C ARG A 221 -3.70 18.39 8.23
N ILE A 222 -2.66 17.80 8.81
CA ILE A 222 -1.28 17.90 8.28
C ILE A 222 -1.19 17.35 6.85
N VAL A 223 -1.79 16.18 6.59
CA VAL A 223 -1.82 15.58 5.26
C VAL A 223 -2.55 16.47 4.26
N ILE A 224 -3.73 16.98 4.64
CA ILE A 224 -4.53 17.90 3.82
C ILE A 224 -3.71 19.13 3.46
N SER A 225 -3.16 19.86 4.45
CA SER A 225 -2.37 21.07 4.19
C SER A 225 -1.12 20.80 3.35
N THR A 226 -0.52 19.62 3.49
CA THR A 226 0.65 19.22 2.71
C THR A 226 0.31 18.98 1.24
N ILE A 227 -0.84 18.37 0.96
CA ILE A 227 -1.36 18.18 -0.41
C ILE A 227 -1.80 19.53 -1.00
N GLU A 228 -2.48 20.36 -0.23
CA GLU A 228 -2.90 21.70 -0.65
C GLU A 228 -1.72 22.59 -1.04
N GLY A 229 -0.60 22.46 -0.32
CA GLY A 229 0.66 23.13 -0.67
C GLY A 229 1.21 22.76 -2.06
N ARG A 230 0.69 21.72 -2.71
CA ARG A 230 1.04 21.30 -4.08
C ARG A 230 0.08 21.83 -5.15
N LEU A 231 -1.02 22.47 -4.76
CA LEU A 231 -1.98 23.08 -5.70
C LEU A 231 -1.48 24.38 -6.34
N VAL A 232 -0.26 24.85 -5.99
CA VAL A 232 0.27 26.15 -6.40
C VAL A 232 0.22 26.31 -7.93
N PRO A 233 -0.51 27.32 -8.44
CA PRO A 233 -0.54 27.65 -9.85
C PRO A 233 0.73 28.41 -10.22
N SER A 234 1.85 27.71 -10.40
CA SER A 234 3.06 28.30 -10.97
C SER A 234 3.25 27.81 -12.40
N GLU A 235 3.76 28.68 -13.29
CA GLU A 235 4.22 28.34 -14.64
C GLU A 235 5.40 27.33 -14.64
N ILE A 236 5.92 26.99 -13.45
CA ILE A 236 7.03 26.06 -13.17
C ILE A 236 6.52 24.77 -12.49
N GLY A 237 5.23 24.70 -12.12
CA GLY A 237 4.66 23.54 -11.45
C GLY A 237 4.46 22.37 -12.39
N ASP A 238 4.70 21.16 -11.89
CA ASP A 238 4.40 19.92 -12.60
C ASP A 238 2.87 19.74 -12.67
N ALA A 239 2.33 19.67 -13.90
CA ALA A 239 0.89 19.56 -14.12
C ALA A 239 0.33 18.26 -13.50
N ASP A 240 1.12 17.19 -13.51
CA ASP A 240 0.72 15.87 -13.01
C ASP A 240 0.61 15.89 -11.48
N GLU A 241 1.41 16.69 -10.79
CA GLU A 241 1.31 16.88 -9.33
C GLU A 241 0.03 17.63 -8.94
N CYS A 242 -0.36 18.65 -9.72
CA CYS A 242 -1.59 19.38 -9.46
C CYS A 242 -2.82 18.48 -9.65
N GLU A 243 -2.83 17.64 -10.68
CA GLU A 243 -3.90 16.67 -10.92
C GLU A 243 -3.96 15.62 -9.81
N SER A 244 -2.80 15.08 -9.41
CA SER A 244 -2.70 14.12 -8.30
C SER A 244 -3.15 14.71 -6.96
N ALA A 245 -2.84 15.98 -6.71
CA ALA A 245 -3.32 16.70 -5.52
C ALA A 245 -4.84 16.85 -5.54
N LEU A 246 -5.42 17.26 -6.67
CA LEU A 246 -6.88 17.36 -6.82
C LEU A 246 -7.55 16.00 -6.65
N GLU A 247 -7.02 14.94 -7.27
CA GLU A 247 -7.57 13.59 -7.11
C GLU A 247 -7.51 13.13 -5.64
N ALA A 248 -6.39 13.36 -4.96
CA ALA A 248 -6.24 13.00 -3.55
C ALA A 248 -7.24 13.74 -2.66
N LEU A 249 -7.42 15.05 -2.86
CA LEU A 249 -8.42 15.84 -2.11
C LEU A 249 -9.85 15.41 -2.43
N SER A 250 -10.13 15.03 -3.69
CA SER A 250 -11.41 14.46 -4.08
C SER A 250 -11.72 13.19 -3.29
N GLN A 251 -10.74 12.30 -3.16
CA GLN A 251 -10.85 11.06 -2.39
C GLN A 251 -11.04 11.34 -0.89
N ILE A 252 -10.27 12.27 -0.32
CA ILE A 252 -10.40 12.71 1.09
C ILE A 252 -11.80 13.30 1.33
N GLY A 253 -12.35 14.04 0.38
CA GLY A 253 -13.66 14.67 0.49
C GLY A 253 -14.85 13.73 0.34
N SER A 254 -14.65 12.49 -0.06
CA SER A 254 -15.74 11.51 -0.22
C SER A 254 -16.47 11.20 1.12
N PRO A 255 -15.77 10.80 2.21
CA PRO A 255 -16.39 10.62 3.52
C PRO A 255 -16.77 11.96 4.18
N MET A 256 -17.76 11.94 5.08
CA MET A 256 -18.29 13.16 5.70
C MET A 256 -17.23 13.89 6.53
N GLN A 257 -16.50 13.15 7.38
CA GLN A 257 -15.47 13.73 8.24
C GLN A 257 -14.34 14.33 7.40
N GLY A 258 -13.97 13.65 6.30
CA GLY A 258 -12.95 14.15 5.38
C GLY A 258 -13.36 15.47 4.69
N ALA A 259 -14.61 15.58 4.21
CA ALA A 259 -15.12 16.84 3.67
C ALA A 259 -15.19 17.96 4.70
N THR A 260 -15.66 17.67 5.91
CA THR A 260 -15.64 18.63 7.03
C THR A 260 -14.22 19.10 7.33
N LEU A 261 -13.23 18.20 7.31
CA LEU A 261 -11.85 18.57 7.55
C LEU A 261 -11.28 19.40 6.40
N LEU A 262 -11.55 19.06 5.14
CA LEU A 262 -11.10 19.87 3.99
C LEU A 262 -11.62 21.30 4.09
N LEU A 263 -12.89 21.48 4.42
CA LEU A 263 -13.50 22.81 4.50
C LEU A 263 -13.14 23.57 5.77
N SER A 264 -12.74 22.89 6.85
CA SER A 264 -12.36 23.53 8.11
C SER A 264 -10.84 23.67 8.30
N SER A 265 -10.01 23.04 7.48
CA SER A 265 -8.55 23.03 7.67
C SER A 265 -7.87 24.28 7.12
N THR A 266 -8.25 24.75 5.94
CA THR A 266 -7.70 25.97 5.36
C THR A 266 -8.75 26.71 4.52
N PRO A 267 -8.95 28.03 4.72
CA PRO A 267 -9.80 28.83 3.83
C PRO A 267 -9.28 28.86 2.38
N ASP A 268 -7.97 28.67 2.20
CA ASP A 268 -7.31 28.84 0.90
C ASP A 268 -7.57 27.68 -0.06
N ALA A 269 -7.77 26.46 0.44
CA ALA A 269 -8.09 25.32 -0.41
C ALA A 269 -9.50 25.38 -0.98
N ALA A 270 -10.50 25.74 -0.17
CA ALA A 270 -11.86 25.97 -0.63
C ALA A 270 -11.90 27.07 -1.70
N ARG A 271 -11.21 28.19 -1.45
CA ARG A 271 -11.08 29.29 -2.44
C ARG A 271 -10.38 28.85 -3.71
N PHE A 272 -9.29 28.08 -3.60
CA PHE A 272 -8.59 27.55 -4.76
C PHE A 272 -9.50 26.64 -5.59
N LEU A 273 -10.23 25.71 -4.95
CA LEU A 273 -11.14 24.79 -5.64
C LEU A 273 -12.26 25.53 -6.35
N ILE A 274 -12.90 26.51 -5.70
CA ILE A 274 -13.92 27.37 -6.31
C ILE A 274 -13.34 28.17 -7.48
N GLY A 275 -12.16 28.76 -7.29
CA GLY A 275 -11.45 29.49 -8.33
C GLY A 275 -11.04 28.62 -9.52
N ALA A 276 -10.61 27.38 -9.28
CA ALA A 276 -10.24 26.42 -10.32
C ALA A 276 -11.46 25.86 -11.06
N ALA A 277 -12.59 25.66 -10.36
CA ALA A 277 -13.82 25.14 -10.93
C ALA A 277 -14.62 26.19 -11.74
N PHE A 278 -14.67 27.44 -11.25
CA PHE A 278 -15.54 28.49 -11.81
C PHE A 278 -14.79 29.71 -12.35
N GLY A 279 -13.46 29.74 -12.25
CA GLY A 279 -12.64 30.82 -12.78
C GLY A 279 -12.84 30.99 -14.28
N ARG A 280 -13.18 32.20 -14.72
CA ARG A 280 -13.20 32.55 -16.15
C ARG A 280 -11.76 32.65 -16.65
N GLN A 281 -11.21 31.58 -17.22
CA GLN A 281 -9.92 31.62 -17.89
C GLN A 281 -9.99 30.99 -19.28
N SER A 282 -9.38 31.67 -20.24
CA SER A 282 -9.44 31.42 -21.69
C SER A 282 -8.92 30.04 -22.11
N LEU A 283 -9.58 29.49 -23.13
CA LEU A 283 -9.44 28.14 -23.69
C LEU A 283 -8.00 27.63 -23.85
N GLY A 284 -7.68 26.52 -23.17
CA GLY A 284 -6.59 25.62 -23.48
C GLY A 284 -6.91 24.21 -22.94
N GLU A 285 -6.59 23.15 -23.70
CA GLU A 285 -6.97 21.76 -23.39
C GLU A 285 -6.47 21.28 -22.01
N GLN A 286 -5.23 21.62 -21.63
CA GLN A 286 -4.67 21.29 -20.31
C GLN A 286 -5.42 21.94 -19.14
N ARG A 287 -6.15 23.05 -19.37
CA ARG A 287 -6.87 23.76 -18.30
C ARG A 287 -8.31 23.28 -18.12
N LEU A 288 -8.88 22.59 -19.12
CA LEU A 288 -10.18 21.94 -19.00
C LEU A 288 -10.12 20.75 -18.03
N GLY A 289 -9.04 19.95 -18.09
CA GLY A 289 -8.81 18.84 -17.16
C GLY A 289 -8.80 19.31 -15.70
N LYS A 290 -8.06 20.38 -15.41
CA LYS A 290 -8.01 20.99 -14.07
C LYS A 290 -9.37 21.50 -13.59
N GLN A 291 -10.15 22.14 -14.47
CA GLN A 291 -11.49 22.62 -14.13
C GLN A 291 -12.44 21.45 -13.80
N MET A 292 -12.41 20.39 -14.62
CA MET A 292 -13.22 19.19 -14.39
C MET A 292 -12.80 18.46 -13.11
N ALA A 293 -11.50 18.35 -12.84
CA ALA A 293 -10.98 17.76 -11.61
C ALA A 293 -11.44 18.57 -10.38
N ALA A 294 -11.36 19.90 -10.44
CA ALA A 294 -11.84 20.77 -9.35
C ALA A 294 -13.36 20.64 -9.13
N LEU A 295 -14.16 20.56 -10.19
CA LEU A 295 -15.60 20.30 -10.10
C LEU A 295 -15.89 18.92 -9.48
N HIS A 296 -15.12 17.90 -9.85
CA HIS A 296 -15.24 16.56 -9.28
C HIS A 296 -14.94 16.53 -7.78
N VAL A 297 -13.90 17.26 -7.34
CA VAL A 297 -13.60 17.45 -5.91
C VAL A 297 -14.78 18.08 -5.18
N LEU A 298 -15.34 19.16 -5.73
CA LEU A 298 -16.51 19.84 -5.14
C LEU A 298 -17.74 18.92 -5.06
N GLY A 299 -17.98 18.09 -6.08
CA GLY A 299 -19.05 17.09 -6.07
C GLY A 299 -18.91 16.07 -4.94
N ASN A 300 -17.70 15.54 -4.74
CA ASN A 300 -17.42 14.62 -3.65
C ASN A 300 -17.55 15.29 -2.27
N ILE A 301 -17.03 16.52 -2.10
CA ILE A 301 -17.19 17.30 -0.86
C ILE A 301 -18.67 17.55 -0.56
N ALA A 302 -19.46 17.92 -1.56
CA ALA A 302 -20.91 18.11 -1.46
C ALA A 302 -21.68 16.81 -1.18
N GLY A 303 -21.02 15.65 -1.29
CA GLY A 303 -21.57 14.36 -0.93
C GLY A 303 -22.35 13.67 -2.04
N GLU A 304 -22.01 13.89 -3.31
CA GLU A 304 -22.64 13.25 -4.48
C GLU A 304 -22.85 11.73 -4.29
N ASN A 305 -21.86 11.06 -3.69
CA ASN A 305 -21.85 9.61 -3.51
C ASN A 305 -22.28 9.15 -2.10
N ARG A 306 -22.72 10.04 -1.21
CA ARG A 306 -23.11 9.69 0.17
C ARG A 306 -24.54 9.17 0.20
N SER A 307 -24.74 8.02 0.85
CA SER A 307 -26.06 7.37 0.98
C SER A 307 -27.00 8.07 1.96
N GLN A 308 -26.51 9.04 2.73
CA GLN A 308 -27.28 9.83 3.69
C GLN A 308 -27.18 11.32 3.33
N ASN A 309 -28.28 12.06 3.53
CA ASN A 309 -28.33 13.53 3.45
C ASN A 309 -27.55 14.15 4.62
N ALA A 310 -26.26 13.87 4.68
CA ALA A 310 -25.36 14.35 5.71
C ALA A 310 -24.92 15.76 5.34
N ILE A 311 -25.61 16.74 5.92
CA ILE A 311 -25.28 18.17 5.82
C ILE A 311 -23.94 18.39 6.51
N LEU A 312 -23.04 19.16 5.89
CA LEU A 312 -21.76 19.55 6.48
C LEU A 312 -22.00 20.30 7.80
N ASN A 313 -21.03 20.31 8.71
CA ASN A 313 -21.19 21.07 9.95
C ASN A 313 -21.12 22.59 9.69
N GLY A 314 -21.66 23.40 10.61
CA GLY A 314 -21.79 24.85 10.43
C GLY A 314 -20.47 25.57 10.11
N ASP A 315 -19.36 25.15 10.71
CA ASP A 315 -18.03 25.73 10.45
C ASP A 315 -17.56 25.47 9.00
N ALA A 316 -17.86 24.28 8.45
CA ALA A 316 -17.54 23.96 7.06
C ALA A 316 -18.42 24.73 6.06
N GLU A 317 -19.69 24.96 6.41
CA GLU A 317 -20.60 25.79 5.60
C GLU A 317 -20.17 27.26 5.59
N GLU A 318 -19.77 27.81 6.75
CA GLU A 318 -19.33 29.21 6.85
C GLU A 318 -18.11 29.51 5.97
N ASN A 319 -17.16 28.57 5.86
CA ASN A 319 -15.99 28.72 5.00
C ASN A 319 -16.31 28.68 3.49
N LEU A 320 -17.49 28.19 3.09
CA LEU A 320 -17.97 28.28 1.70
C LEU A 320 -18.59 29.64 1.37
N HIS A 321 -18.95 30.44 2.38
CA HIS A 321 -19.53 31.78 2.21
C HIS A 321 -18.47 32.90 2.09
N ALA A 322 -17.20 32.62 2.36
CA ALA A 322 -16.08 33.57 2.44
C ALA A 322 -15.15 33.58 1.22
#